data_AF-A0A7C7QVI1-F1
#
_entry.id   AF-A0A7C7QVI1-F1
#
_cell.length_a   1.000
_cell.length_b   1.000
_cell.length_c   1.000
_cell.angle_alpha   90.00
_cell.angle_beta   90.00
_cell.angle_gamma   90.00
#
_symmetry.space_group_name_H-M   'P 1'
#
loop_
_entity.id
_entity.type
_entity.pdbx_description
1 polymer ?
#
loop_
_entity_poly.entity_id
_entity_poly.type
_entity_poly.pdbx_seq_one_letter_code
_entity_poly.pdbx_strand_id
1 'polypeptide(L)'
;MPTPKSPALRYCGRTFSPVELDSIRNLIVSNDEMKRAELSRQVCQLLNWLKPDGGLKDMSCRVAMLKMHRAGLIKLPPPRWGNGNGRRRPKLTSASEAQEIVSVSAGRLGELEFLQVESRKDSSLWNELIERHHYLGYDALPGAQIRYLVFSGSRLLAAMGFGASAWKVADRDSFIGWNAEQRAGNLHLIVNNARFLILPWIKCPNLASRLLSLAARRIGDDWEKRYNYRPVLLETFVDRERFSGTCYRAANWIRVGQTQGRGKMDRYKEFSLPVKHIFVYPLRRNFHRLLCAPT
;
A
#
# COMPACT_ATOMS: atom_id res chain seq x y z
N MET A 1 -5.51 -46.73 14.66
CA MET A 1 -5.75 -45.40 15.25
C MET A 1 -5.62 -44.36 14.15
N PRO A 2 -6.60 -43.48 13.92
CA PRO A 2 -6.41 -42.37 12.99
C PRO A 2 -5.41 -41.40 13.61
N THR A 3 -4.28 -41.16 12.93
CA THR A 3 -3.32 -40.11 13.28
C THR A 3 -4.05 -38.78 13.42
N PRO A 4 -3.86 -38.02 14.52
CA PRO A 4 -4.49 -36.71 14.65
C PRO A 4 -4.04 -35.84 13.49
N LYS A 5 -4.99 -35.44 12.63
CA LYS A 5 -4.73 -34.48 11.55
C LYS A 5 -4.19 -33.22 12.21
N SER A 6 -2.89 -32.95 12.02
CA SER A 6 -2.28 -31.72 12.49
C SER A 6 -3.07 -30.54 11.93
N PRO A 7 -3.48 -29.56 12.76
CA PRO A 7 -4.35 -28.48 12.32
C PRO A 7 -3.66 -27.65 11.23
N ALA A 8 -4.40 -27.26 10.20
CA ALA A 8 -3.87 -26.42 9.14
C ALA A 8 -3.48 -25.04 9.71
N LEU A 9 -2.28 -24.58 9.37
CA LEU A 9 -1.69 -23.36 9.97
C LEU A 9 -1.82 -22.17 9.02
N ARG A 10 -2.21 -21.01 9.54
CA ARG A 10 -2.43 -19.82 8.72
C ARG A 10 -1.27 -18.83 8.78
N TYR A 11 -0.63 -18.58 7.64
CA TYR A 11 0.44 -17.58 7.49
C TYR A 11 0.19 -16.67 6.29
N CYS A 12 0.34 -15.36 6.49
CA CYS A 12 0.19 -14.34 5.43
C CYS A 12 -1.13 -14.48 4.62
N GLY A 13 -2.22 -14.84 5.30
CA GLY A 13 -3.54 -15.00 4.69
C GLY A 13 -3.82 -16.37 4.08
N ARG A 14 -2.81 -17.22 3.85
CA ARG A 14 -2.93 -18.57 3.30
C ARG A 14 -2.94 -19.63 4.41
N THR A 15 -3.79 -20.64 4.27
CA THR A 15 -3.80 -21.82 5.11
C THR A 15 -2.84 -22.85 4.52
N PHE A 16 -2.01 -23.46 5.35
CA PHE A 16 -1.06 -24.51 4.97
C PHE A 16 -1.51 -25.84 5.55
N SER A 17 -1.79 -26.81 4.69
CA SER A 17 -2.11 -28.17 5.12
C SER A 17 -0.83 -28.90 5.56
N PRO A 18 -0.95 -30.00 6.34
CA PRO A 18 0.20 -30.84 6.67
C PRO A 18 0.95 -31.33 5.42
N VAL A 19 0.21 -31.74 4.39
CA VAL A 19 0.78 -32.20 3.11
C VAL A 19 1.60 -31.09 2.43
N GLU A 20 1.10 -29.86 2.42
CA GLU A 20 1.85 -28.73 1.85
C GLU A 20 3.10 -28.39 2.66
N LEU A 21 3.05 -28.51 3.98
CA LEU A 21 4.22 -28.32 4.84
C LEU A 21 5.28 -29.40 4.56
N ASP A 22 4.87 -30.65 4.36
CA ASP A 22 5.78 -31.74 3.98
C ASP A 22 6.39 -31.50 2.61
N SER A 23 5.61 -31.06 1.62
CA SER A 23 6.13 -30.68 0.31
C SER A 23 7.15 -29.53 0.40
N ILE A 24 6.91 -28.53 1.27
CA ILE A 24 7.89 -27.45 1.53
C ILE A 24 9.16 -28.00 2.17
N ARG A 25 9.06 -28.93 3.14
CA ARG A 25 10.23 -29.54 3.79
C ARG A 25 11.07 -30.30 2.78
N ASN A 26 10.44 -31.14 1.97
CA ASN A 26 11.11 -31.92 0.92
C ASN A 26 11.81 -31.00 -0.08
N LEU A 27 11.13 -29.94 -0.52
CA LEU A 27 11.73 -28.94 -1.41
C LEU A 27 12.98 -28.29 -0.82
N ILE A 28 12.98 -27.97 0.47
CA ILE A 28 14.14 -27.36 1.14
C ILE A 28 15.29 -28.36 1.28
N VAL A 29 15.00 -29.62 1.64
CA VAL A 29 16.02 -30.67 1.79
C VAL A 29 16.70 -30.96 0.45
N SER A 30 15.94 -31.04 -0.64
CA SER A 30 16.48 -31.26 -1.98
C SER A 30 17.27 -30.07 -2.54
N ASN A 31 17.28 -28.91 -1.86
CA ASN A 31 17.84 -27.65 -2.36
C ASN A 31 18.50 -26.82 -1.23
N ASP A 32 19.26 -27.48 -0.35
CA ASP A 32 19.81 -26.87 0.87
C ASP A 32 20.80 -25.73 0.59
N GLU A 33 21.48 -25.75 -0.56
CA GLU A 33 22.35 -24.67 -0.99
C GLU A 33 21.60 -23.42 -1.49
N MET A 34 20.31 -23.52 -1.86
CA MET A 34 19.61 -22.39 -2.48
C MET A 34 19.41 -21.20 -1.53
N LYS A 35 19.36 -20.00 -2.11
CA LYS A 35 19.04 -18.81 -1.32
C LYS A 35 17.58 -18.88 -0.90
N ARG A 36 17.28 -18.38 0.31
CA ARG A 36 15.89 -18.24 0.82
C ARG A 36 14.95 -17.53 -0.18
N ALA A 37 15.47 -16.64 -1.03
CA ALA A 37 14.71 -15.98 -2.07
C ALA A 37 14.29 -16.93 -3.22
N GLU A 38 15.18 -17.80 -3.66
CA GLU A 38 14.90 -18.82 -4.68
C GLU A 38 13.91 -19.87 -4.14
N LEU A 39 14.15 -20.36 -2.91
CA LEU A 39 13.23 -21.28 -2.24
C LEU A 39 11.81 -20.70 -2.16
N SER A 40 11.65 -19.43 -1.79
CA SER A 40 10.31 -18.80 -1.75
C SER A 40 9.62 -18.74 -3.12
N ARG A 41 10.37 -18.64 -4.23
CA ARG A 41 9.78 -18.65 -5.57
C ARG A 41 9.34 -20.06 -5.96
N GLN A 42 10.17 -21.06 -5.69
CA GLN A 42 9.80 -22.46 -5.94
C GLN A 42 8.60 -22.90 -5.09
N VAL A 43 8.54 -22.51 -3.81
CA VAL A 43 7.35 -22.77 -2.99
C VAL A 43 6.12 -22.07 -3.58
N CYS A 44 6.23 -20.83 -4.07
CA CYS A 44 5.12 -20.18 -4.75
C CYS A 44 4.66 -20.94 -5.99
N GLN A 45 5.59 -21.48 -6.80
CA GLN A 45 5.24 -22.29 -7.98
C GLN A 45 4.55 -23.60 -7.57
N LEU A 46 5.17 -24.35 -6.66
CA LEU A 46 4.68 -25.62 -6.13
C LEU A 46 3.25 -25.52 -5.57
N LEU A 47 2.95 -24.42 -4.90
CA LEU A 47 1.68 -24.18 -4.21
C LEU A 47 0.70 -23.32 -5.02
N ASN A 48 1.03 -23.00 -6.27
CA ASN A 48 0.32 -22.04 -7.12
C ASN A 48 -0.05 -20.74 -6.38
N TRP A 49 0.89 -20.22 -5.58
CA TRP A 49 0.65 -19.06 -4.72
C TRP A 49 0.97 -17.76 -5.45
N LEU A 50 -0.03 -17.28 -6.19
CA LEU A 50 0.07 -16.12 -7.07
C LEU A 50 -0.56 -14.85 -6.45
N LYS A 51 -0.18 -13.71 -7.02
CA LYS A 51 -0.81 -12.39 -6.86
C LYS A 51 -1.98 -12.27 -7.85
N PRO A 52 -2.89 -11.28 -7.68
CA PRO A 52 -3.93 -11.00 -8.67
C PRO A 52 -3.38 -10.70 -10.07
N ASP A 53 -2.16 -10.18 -10.16
CA ASP A 53 -1.46 -9.88 -11.41
C ASP A 53 -0.83 -11.11 -12.10
N GLY A 54 -1.04 -12.32 -11.55
CA GLY A 54 -0.44 -13.57 -12.04
C GLY A 54 1.00 -13.81 -11.61
N GLY A 55 1.69 -12.82 -11.05
CA GLY A 55 3.06 -12.98 -10.54
C GLY A 55 3.12 -13.78 -9.24
N LEU A 56 4.28 -14.37 -8.93
CA LEU A 56 4.48 -15.12 -7.69
C LEU A 56 4.30 -14.23 -6.44
N LYS A 57 3.67 -14.76 -5.38
CA LYS A 57 3.55 -14.09 -4.08
C LYS A 57 4.80 -14.26 -3.21
N ASP A 58 5.99 -14.19 -3.82
CA ASP A 58 7.28 -14.60 -3.26
C ASP A 58 7.64 -13.89 -1.95
N MET A 59 7.34 -12.59 -1.84
CA MET A 59 7.56 -11.82 -0.61
C MET A 59 6.68 -12.31 0.54
N SER A 60 5.39 -12.60 0.27
CA SER A 60 4.49 -13.15 1.30
C SER A 60 4.90 -14.56 1.69
N CYS A 61 5.33 -15.35 0.71
CA CYS A 61 5.85 -16.69 0.92
C CYS A 61 7.12 -16.68 1.77
N ARG A 62 8.08 -15.82 1.45
CA ARG A 62 9.31 -15.66 2.22
C ARG A 62 9.03 -15.27 3.67
N VAL A 63 8.09 -14.34 3.90
CA VAL A 63 7.66 -13.99 5.27
C VAL A 63 6.98 -15.16 5.98
N ALA A 64 6.13 -15.93 5.28
CA ALA A 64 5.50 -17.12 5.84
C ALA A 64 6.53 -18.18 6.23
N MET A 65 7.45 -18.53 5.32
CA MET A 65 8.54 -19.47 5.55
C MET A 65 9.44 -19.02 6.71
N LEU A 66 9.78 -17.74 6.81
CA LEU A 66 10.56 -17.21 7.95
C LEU A 66 9.81 -17.39 9.29
N LYS A 67 8.49 -17.20 9.32
CA LYS A 67 7.68 -17.43 10.51
C LYS A 67 7.59 -18.93 10.84
N MET A 68 7.39 -19.78 9.84
CA MET A 68 7.39 -21.23 10.00
C MET A 68 8.71 -21.75 10.53
N HIS A 69 9.83 -21.20 10.04
CA HIS A 69 11.16 -21.54 10.51
C HIS A 69 11.38 -21.17 11.98
N ARG A 70 10.97 -19.96 12.38
CA ARG A 70 11.01 -19.54 13.79
C ARG A 70 10.11 -20.38 14.70
N ALA A 71 9.02 -20.90 14.14
CA ALA A 71 8.10 -21.81 14.84
C ALA A 71 8.58 -23.28 14.82
N GLY A 72 9.76 -23.59 14.26
CA GLY A 72 10.30 -24.95 14.18
C GLY A 72 9.61 -25.87 13.16
N LEU A 73 8.71 -25.34 12.32
CA LEU A 73 7.93 -26.15 11.38
C LEU A 73 8.72 -26.56 10.13
N ILE A 74 9.71 -25.74 9.75
CA ILE A 74 10.63 -25.97 8.63
C ILE A 74 12.04 -25.49 9.01
N LYS A 75 13.08 -26.00 8.36
CA LYS A 75 14.47 -25.58 8.59
C LYS A 75 15.01 -24.85 7.37
N LEU A 76 15.04 -23.52 7.40
CA LEU A 76 15.60 -22.72 6.29
C LEU A 76 17.14 -22.70 6.34
N PRO A 77 17.83 -22.63 5.19
CA PRO A 77 19.28 -22.44 5.15
C PRO A 77 19.68 -21.12 5.83
N PRO A 78 20.90 -20.98 6.36
CA PRO A 78 21.35 -19.76 7.03
C PRO A 78 21.29 -18.54 6.08
N PRO A 79 21.03 -17.32 6.61
CA PRO A 79 21.07 -16.12 5.78
C PRO A 79 22.50 -15.84 5.33
N ARG A 80 22.71 -15.69 4.02
CA ARG A 80 24.04 -15.39 3.44
C ARG A 80 24.49 -13.94 3.63
N TRP A 81 23.57 -13.02 3.90
CA TRP A 81 23.82 -11.58 4.02
C TRP A 81 23.04 -11.03 5.21
N GLY A 82 23.53 -9.92 5.79
CA GLY A 82 22.79 -9.15 6.78
C GLY A 82 21.47 -8.60 6.23
N ASN A 83 20.55 -8.25 7.14
CA ASN A 83 19.27 -7.68 6.73
C ASN A 83 19.44 -6.26 6.18
N GLY A 84 19.48 -6.12 4.84
CA GLY A 84 19.50 -4.84 4.15
C GLY A 84 18.21 -4.01 4.31
N ASN A 85 17.12 -4.61 4.82
CA ASN A 85 15.83 -3.93 5.04
C ASN A 85 15.78 -3.12 6.34
N GLY A 86 16.93 -2.65 6.84
CA GLY A 86 16.94 -1.65 7.92
C GLY A 86 16.17 -0.39 7.49
N ARG A 87 15.60 0.34 8.45
CA ARG A 87 14.96 1.64 8.21
C ARG A 87 16.03 2.67 7.80
N ARG A 88 16.43 2.66 6.53
CA ARG A 88 17.29 3.70 5.97
C ARG A 88 16.41 4.88 5.59
N ARG A 89 16.63 6.01 6.27
CA ARG A 89 16.02 7.28 5.87
C ARG A 89 16.60 7.72 4.51
N PRO A 90 15.81 8.42 3.66
CA PRO A 90 16.33 8.98 2.42
C PRO A 90 17.46 9.97 2.72
N LYS A 91 18.51 9.96 1.89
CA LYS A 91 19.57 10.98 1.98
C LYS A 91 19.01 12.27 1.39
N LEU A 92 18.94 13.32 2.20
CA LEU A 92 18.46 14.63 1.77
C LEU A 92 19.52 15.36 0.92
N THR A 93 19.12 15.92 -0.21
CA THR A 93 19.97 16.68 -1.12
C THR A 93 19.38 18.07 -1.44
N SER A 94 20.09 18.86 -2.26
CA SER A 94 19.59 20.15 -2.76
C SER A 94 18.35 20.02 -3.66
N ALA A 95 18.10 18.83 -4.23
CA ALA A 95 17.00 18.60 -5.18
C ALA A 95 15.60 18.73 -4.55
N SER A 96 15.48 18.64 -3.22
CA SER A 96 14.23 18.79 -2.48
C SER A 96 14.18 20.07 -1.64
N GLU A 97 15.10 21.02 -1.85
CA GLU A 97 15.17 22.26 -1.06
C GLU A 97 13.97 23.16 -1.30
N ALA A 98 13.67 23.98 -0.29
CA ALA A 98 12.66 25.01 -0.44
C ALA A 98 13.01 25.93 -1.61
N GLN A 99 12.02 26.22 -2.44
CA GLN A 99 12.15 27.16 -3.55
C GLN A 99 11.32 28.42 -3.26
N GLU A 100 11.43 29.39 -4.17
CA GLU A 100 10.65 30.63 -4.09
C GLU A 100 9.15 30.35 -3.99
N ILE A 101 8.48 31.18 -3.18
CA ILE A 101 7.03 31.08 -2.98
C ILE A 101 6.32 31.45 -4.29
N VAL A 102 5.49 30.54 -4.76
CA VAL A 102 4.62 30.75 -5.90
C VAL A 102 3.20 30.89 -5.40
N SER A 103 2.64 32.09 -5.53
CA SER A 103 1.23 32.34 -5.25
C SER A 103 0.46 32.67 -6.52
N VAL A 104 -0.31 31.70 -7.01
CA VAL A 104 -1.13 31.83 -8.22
C VAL A 104 -2.45 31.09 -8.03
N SER A 105 -3.49 31.47 -8.78
CA SER A 105 -4.73 30.70 -8.80
C SER A 105 -4.57 29.41 -9.60
N ALA A 106 -5.36 28.37 -9.27
CA ALA A 106 -5.24 27.07 -9.93
C ALA A 106 -5.43 27.17 -11.44
N GLY A 107 -6.32 28.04 -11.93
CA GLY A 107 -6.54 28.24 -13.36
C GLY A 107 -5.33 28.81 -14.12
N ARG A 108 -4.41 29.50 -13.42
CA ARG A 108 -3.21 30.10 -14.02
C ARG A 108 -1.96 29.21 -13.95
N LEU A 109 -2.04 28.05 -13.29
CA LEU A 109 -0.95 27.06 -13.29
C LEU A 109 -0.81 26.33 -14.63
N GLY A 110 -1.67 26.57 -15.61
CA GLY A 110 -1.64 25.84 -16.88
C GLY A 110 -2.00 24.35 -16.72
N GLU A 111 -1.41 23.53 -17.58
CA GLU A 111 -1.58 22.08 -17.59
C GLU A 111 -0.82 21.43 -16.42
N LEU A 112 -1.43 20.38 -15.84
CA LEU A 112 -0.86 19.65 -14.71
C LEU A 112 -0.46 18.26 -15.18
N GLU A 113 0.84 17.98 -15.17
CA GLU A 113 1.41 16.74 -15.65
C GLU A 113 1.73 15.80 -14.49
N PHE A 114 1.25 14.55 -14.57
CA PHE A 114 1.48 13.53 -13.56
C PHE A 114 2.55 12.55 -14.04
N LEU A 115 3.78 12.73 -13.57
CA LEU A 115 4.89 11.83 -13.86
C LEU A 115 4.86 10.64 -12.92
N GLN A 116 4.66 9.43 -13.46
CA GLN A 116 4.81 8.20 -12.68
C GLN A 116 6.27 8.00 -12.26
N VAL A 117 6.48 7.72 -10.97
CA VAL A 117 7.82 7.49 -10.41
C VAL A 117 8.24 6.05 -10.70
N GLU A 118 9.03 5.88 -11.76
CA GLU A 118 9.54 4.59 -12.22
C GLU A 118 11.06 4.49 -12.11
N SER A 119 11.78 5.60 -12.32
CA SER A 119 13.24 5.63 -12.27
C SER A 119 13.78 5.69 -10.83
N ARG A 120 15.03 5.25 -10.65
CA ARG A 120 15.73 5.39 -9.36
C ARG A 120 15.91 6.85 -8.94
N LYS A 121 16.13 7.75 -9.91
CA LYS A 121 16.29 9.19 -9.68
C LYS A 121 15.00 9.79 -9.13
N ASP A 122 13.88 9.56 -9.81
CA ASP A 122 12.57 10.07 -9.38
C ASP A 122 12.14 9.45 -8.06
N SER A 123 12.48 8.17 -7.84
CA SER A 123 12.23 7.52 -6.56
C SER A 123 13.02 8.14 -5.43
N SER A 124 14.29 8.54 -5.65
CA SER A 124 15.08 9.25 -4.64
C SER A 124 14.45 10.60 -4.32
N LEU A 125 14.16 11.39 -5.37
CA LEU A 125 13.54 12.71 -5.23
C LEU A 125 12.20 12.63 -4.49
N TRP A 126 11.30 11.73 -4.89
CA TRP A 126 10.02 11.54 -4.21
C TRP A 126 10.20 11.19 -2.74
N ASN A 127 11.14 10.27 -2.42
CA ASN A 127 11.41 9.88 -1.04
C ASN A 127 11.94 11.06 -0.22
N GLU A 128 12.85 11.86 -0.78
CA GLU A 128 13.41 13.06 -0.14
C GLU A 128 12.33 14.11 0.14
N LEU A 129 11.45 14.38 -0.82
CA LEU A 129 10.36 15.34 -0.66
C LEU A 129 9.38 14.91 0.45
N ILE A 130 9.04 13.62 0.51
CA ILE A 130 8.17 13.08 1.55
C ILE A 130 8.86 13.09 2.91
N GLU A 131 10.15 12.74 2.99
CA GLU A 131 10.90 12.82 4.25
C GLU A 131 10.98 14.25 4.78
N ARG A 132 11.29 15.21 3.89
CA ARG A 132 11.56 16.59 4.29
C ARG A 132 10.30 17.39 4.58
N HIS A 133 9.24 17.21 3.79
CA HIS A 133 8.10 18.16 3.78
C HIS A 133 6.75 17.54 4.18
N HIS A 134 6.60 16.21 4.14
CA HIS A 134 5.33 15.59 4.55
C HIS A 134 5.34 15.38 6.06
N TYR A 135 4.25 15.74 6.75
CA TYR A 135 4.15 15.69 8.23
C TYR A 135 4.32 14.29 8.86
N LEU A 136 4.24 13.22 8.05
CA LEU A 136 4.49 11.83 8.48
C LEU A 136 5.93 11.37 8.20
N GLY A 137 6.72 12.16 7.49
CA GLY A 137 8.00 11.73 6.92
C GLY A 137 7.87 10.55 5.95
N TYR A 138 9.02 10.04 5.54
CA TYR A 138 9.11 8.89 4.66
C TYR A 138 9.01 7.58 5.42
N ASP A 139 8.10 6.73 4.94
CA ASP A 139 8.10 5.30 5.21
C ASP A 139 7.87 4.59 3.88
N ALA A 140 8.49 3.42 3.72
CA ALA A 140 8.30 2.60 2.53
C ALA A 140 6.82 2.18 2.40
N LEU A 141 6.21 2.46 1.25
CA LEU A 141 4.87 1.98 0.93
C LEU A 141 4.93 0.47 0.65
N PRO A 142 4.24 -0.37 1.43
CA PRO A 142 4.31 -1.82 1.26
C PRO A 142 3.40 -2.28 0.11
N GLY A 143 3.84 -3.32 -0.59
CA GLY A 143 3.03 -3.99 -1.62
C GLY A 143 2.86 -3.17 -2.91
N ALA A 144 1.73 -3.38 -3.58
CA ALA A 144 1.38 -2.66 -4.80
C ALA A 144 1.23 -1.17 -4.52
N GLN A 145 1.90 -0.35 -5.33
CA GLN A 145 1.93 1.10 -5.20
C GLN A 145 2.12 1.80 -6.54
N ILE A 146 1.66 3.05 -6.62
CA ILE A 146 1.99 4.01 -7.67
C ILE A 146 2.29 5.35 -7.00
N ARG A 147 3.34 6.03 -7.46
CA ARG A 147 3.73 7.34 -6.95
C ARG A 147 3.79 8.30 -8.12
N TYR A 148 3.41 9.55 -7.86
CA TYR A 148 3.48 10.63 -8.84
C TYR A 148 4.29 11.80 -8.30
N LEU A 149 5.06 12.40 -9.20
CA LEU A 149 5.50 13.78 -9.10
C LEU A 149 4.60 14.60 -10.03
N VAL A 150 4.07 15.72 -9.56
CA VAL A 150 3.13 16.54 -10.34
C VAL A 150 3.76 17.87 -10.71
N PHE A 151 3.76 18.19 -12.00
CA PHE A 151 4.40 19.37 -12.57
C PHE A 151 3.41 20.32 -13.24
N SER A 152 3.84 21.56 -13.39
CA SER A 152 3.28 22.57 -14.29
C SER A 152 4.45 23.13 -15.09
N GLY A 153 4.55 22.75 -16.38
CA GLY A 153 5.78 22.91 -17.14
C GLY A 153 6.97 22.30 -16.41
N SER A 154 8.06 23.05 -16.21
CA SER A 154 9.24 22.59 -15.47
C SER A 154 9.09 22.63 -13.95
N ARG A 155 8.00 23.20 -13.42
CA ARG A 155 7.83 23.45 -11.99
C ARG A 155 7.18 22.26 -11.29
N LEU A 156 7.90 21.67 -10.34
CA LEU A 156 7.34 20.65 -9.46
C LEU A 156 6.39 21.30 -8.44
N LEU A 157 5.19 20.75 -8.32
CA LEU A 157 4.13 21.28 -7.45
C LEU A 157 3.82 20.36 -6.26
N ALA A 158 3.79 19.05 -6.50
CA ALA A 158 3.27 18.09 -5.54
C ALA A 158 3.90 16.69 -5.71
N ALA A 159 3.80 15.89 -4.66
CA ALA A 159 4.13 14.48 -4.65
C ALA A 159 2.95 13.67 -4.09
N MET A 160 2.53 12.63 -4.80
CA MET A 160 1.42 11.76 -4.40
C MET A 160 1.89 10.31 -4.32
N GLY A 161 1.36 9.56 -3.36
CA GLY A 161 1.60 8.13 -3.21
C GLY A 161 0.30 7.38 -3.00
N PHE A 162 0.09 6.35 -3.81
CA PHE A 162 -1.01 5.41 -3.74
C PHE A 162 -0.44 4.03 -3.41
N GLY A 163 -1.05 3.31 -2.48
CA GLY A 163 -0.56 2.02 -2.00
C GLY A 163 -1.68 1.08 -1.59
N ALA A 164 -1.30 -0.08 -1.06
CA ALA A 164 -2.24 -1.05 -0.53
C ALA A 164 -3.15 -0.44 0.57
N SER A 165 -4.42 -0.85 0.57
CA SER A 165 -5.42 -0.46 1.55
C SER A 165 -5.13 -0.98 2.96
N ALA A 166 -5.70 -0.31 3.96
CA ALA A 166 -5.66 -0.76 5.34
C ALA A 166 -6.47 -2.06 5.49
N TRP A 167 -5.94 -3.02 6.24
CA TRP A 167 -6.52 -4.37 6.33
C TRP A 167 -7.95 -4.38 6.89
N LYS A 168 -8.20 -3.69 8.00
CA LYS A 168 -9.51 -3.65 8.67
C LYS A 168 -9.80 -2.23 9.12
N VAL A 169 -10.92 -1.69 8.67
CA VAL A 169 -11.37 -0.34 8.97
C VAL A 169 -12.88 -0.42 9.15
N ALA A 170 -13.36 -0.33 10.39
CA ALA A 170 -14.74 -0.66 10.74
C ALA A 170 -15.75 0.16 9.92
N ASP A 171 -15.67 1.49 9.98
CA ASP A 171 -16.65 2.35 9.30
C ASP A 171 -16.60 2.21 7.78
N ARG A 172 -15.41 2.01 7.19
CA ARG A 172 -15.27 1.70 5.75
C ARG A 172 -15.92 0.35 5.42
N ASP A 173 -15.67 -0.66 6.24
CA ASP A 173 -16.20 -2.01 6.01
C ASP A 173 -17.73 -2.01 6.10
N SER A 174 -18.30 -1.29 7.08
CA SER A 174 -19.74 -1.06 7.20
C SER A 174 -20.30 -0.28 6.01
N PHE A 175 -19.60 0.76 5.55
CA PHE A 175 -20.00 1.50 4.36
C PHE A 175 -20.03 0.60 3.11
N ILE A 176 -19.04 -0.26 2.91
CA ILE A 176 -19.01 -1.18 1.76
C ILE A 176 -20.12 -2.24 1.87
N GLY A 177 -20.37 -2.76 3.08
CA GLY A 177 -21.37 -3.80 3.35
C GLY A 177 -20.84 -5.23 3.15
N TRP A 178 -19.52 -5.42 3.05
CA TRP A 178 -18.90 -6.73 2.87
C TRP A 178 -18.64 -7.48 4.18
N ASN A 179 -18.62 -8.80 4.12
CA ASN A 179 -18.24 -9.67 5.24
C ASN A 179 -16.70 -9.89 5.30
N ALA A 180 -16.25 -10.65 6.30
CA ALA A 180 -14.81 -10.87 6.52
C ALA A 180 -14.12 -11.66 5.40
N GLU A 181 -14.83 -12.56 4.73
CA GLU A 181 -14.35 -13.38 3.62
C GLU A 181 -14.24 -12.55 2.34
N GLN A 182 -15.31 -11.84 1.97
CA GLN A 182 -15.34 -10.88 0.86
C GLN A 182 -14.25 -9.83 1.01
N ARG A 183 -14.06 -9.27 2.22
CA ARG A 183 -12.93 -8.36 2.48
C ARG A 183 -11.60 -9.03 2.20
N ALA A 184 -11.36 -10.24 2.73
CA ALA A 184 -10.09 -10.92 2.55
C ALA A 184 -9.77 -11.18 1.06
N GLY A 185 -10.79 -11.47 0.25
CA GLY A 185 -10.66 -11.67 -1.20
C GLY A 185 -10.52 -10.37 -1.99
N ASN A 186 -11.35 -9.37 -1.72
CA ASN A 186 -11.52 -8.18 -2.58
C ASN A 186 -10.80 -6.93 -2.09
N LEU A 187 -10.12 -6.95 -0.94
CA LEU A 187 -9.42 -5.78 -0.39
C LEU A 187 -8.39 -5.17 -1.35
N HIS A 188 -7.80 -5.99 -2.23
CA HIS A 188 -6.84 -5.56 -3.25
C HIS A 188 -7.44 -4.56 -4.27
N LEU A 189 -8.77 -4.53 -4.43
CA LEU A 189 -9.49 -3.59 -5.28
C LEU A 189 -9.66 -2.19 -4.65
N ILE A 190 -9.21 -2.01 -3.40
CA ILE A 190 -9.16 -0.71 -2.72
C ILE A 190 -7.71 -0.22 -2.68
N VAL A 191 -7.52 1.04 -3.05
CA VAL A 191 -6.20 1.69 -3.05
C VAL A 191 -6.20 2.88 -2.09
N ASN A 192 -5.16 2.97 -1.27
CA ASN A 192 -5.00 4.04 -0.29
C ASN A 192 -4.17 5.19 -0.86
N ASN A 193 -4.67 6.44 -0.80
CA ASN A 193 -3.84 7.62 -1.00
C ASN A 193 -2.97 7.90 0.25
N ALA A 194 -1.88 7.14 0.36
CA ALA A 194 -1.04 7.07 1.54
C ALA A 194 -0.14 8.30 1.77
N ARG A 195 0.15 9.06 0.71
CA ARG A 195 0.91 10.32 0.77
C ARG A 195 0.29 11.34 -0.17
N PHE A 196 0.05 12.54 0.34
CA PHE A 196 -0.36 13.67 -0.47
C PHE A 196 0.33 14.93 0.03
N LEU A 197 1.29 15.42 -0.75
CA LEU A 197 2.11 16.57 -0.44
C LEU A 197 1.95 17.60 -1.56
N ILE A 198 1.48 18.79 -1.24
CA ILE A 198 1.74 20.00 -2.04
C ILE A 198 2.96 20.67 -1.42
N LEU A 199 3.92 21.08 -2.24
CA LEU A 199 5.17 21.61 -1.71
C LEU A 199 4.93 22.91 -0.94
N PRO A 200 5.64 23.14 0.19
CA PRO A 200 5.32 24.25 1.11
C PRO A 200 5.30 25.65 0.48
N TRP A 201 6.13 25.86 -0.55
CA TRP A 201 6.24 27.11 -1.31
C TRP A 201 5.17 27.29 -2.38
N ILE A 202 4.30 26.30 -2.62
CA ILE A 202 3.21 26.39 -3.58
C ILE A 202 1.93 26.84 -2.87
N LYS A 203 1.57 28.12 -3.04
CA LYS A 203 0.38 28.75 -2.46
C LYS A 203 -0.68 28.95 -3.54
N CYS A 204 -1.41 27.88 -3.84
CA CYS A 204 -2.44 27.88 -4.87
C CYS A 204 -3.79 27.43 -4.33
N PRO A 205 -4.76 28.34 -4.12
CA PRO A 205 -6.12 27.97 -3.75
C PRO A 205 -6.69 26.93 -4.71
N ASN A 206 -7.44 25.95 -4.17
CA ASN A 206 -8.10 24.87 -4.92
C ASN A 206 -7.16 23.89 -5.67
N LEU A 207 -5.83 24.02 -5.56
CA LEU A 207 -4.91 23.06 -6.17
C LEU A 207 -5.11 21.66 -5.63
N ALA A 208 -5.30 21.52 -4.32
CA ALA A 208 -5.41 20.21 -3.68
C ALA A 208 -6.60 19.39 -4.21
N SER A 209 -7.78 19.98 -4.29
CA SER A 209 -8.96 19.28 -4.83
C SER A 209 -8.80 18.99 -6.32
N ARG A 210 -8.24 19.92 -7.11
CA ARG A 210 -7.95 19.70 -8.54
C ARG A 210 -6.99 18.51 -8.75
N LEU A 211 -5.92 18.42 -7.96
CA LEU A 211 -4.96 17.31 -8.02
C LEU A 211 -5.62 15.97 -7.67
N LEU A 212 -6.44 15.93 -6.61
CA LEU A 212 -7.17 14.73 -6.21
C LEU A 212 -8.13 14.26 -7.30
N SER A 213 -8.90 15.16 -7.92
CA SER A 213 -9.82 14.81 -9.00
C SER A 213 -9.09 14.33 -10.28
N LEU A 214 -7.94 14.92 -10.60
CA LEU A 214 -7.10 14.45 -11.72
C LEU A 214 -6.48 13.08 -11.44
N ALA A 215 -5.95 12.87 -10.23
CA ALA A 215 -5.40 11.59 -9.83
C ALA A 215 -6.46 10.49 -9.85
N ALA A 216 -7.67 10.75 -9.33
CA ALA A 216 -8.77 9.79 -9.32
C ALA A 216 -9.21 9.36 -10.72
N ARG A 217 -9.13 10.25 -11.72
CA ARG A 217 -9.45 9.92 -13.12
C ARG A 217 -8.42 9.01 -13.78
N ARG A 218 -7.15 9.09 -13.38
CA ARG A 218 -6.04 8.36 -14.02
C ARG A 218 -5.62 7.09 -13.30
N ILE A 219 -5.72 7.07 -11.97
CA ILE A 219 -5.16 5.99 -11.15
C ILE A 219 -5.71 4.61 -11.51
N GLY A 220 -6.98 4.52 -11.94
CA GLY A 220 -7.55 3.25 -12.38
C GLY A 220 -6.81 2.63 -13.56
N ASP A 221 -6.54 3.44 -14.60
CA ASP A 221 -5.84 2.99 -15.82
C ASP A 221 -4.36 2.69 -15.53
N ASP A 222 -3.70 3.58 -14.78
CA ASP A 222 -2.30 3.41 -14.40
C ASP A 222 -2.10 2.14 -13.55
N TRP A 223 -3.04 1.83 -12.66
CA TRP A 223 -2.99 0.64 -11.81
C TRP A 223 -3.22 -0.64 -12.59
N GLU A 224 -4.21 -0.65 -13.49
CA GLU A 224 -4.51 -1.78 -14.35
C GLU A 224 -3.35 -2.08 -15.29
N LYS A 225 -2.74 -1.05 -15.90
CA LYS A 225 -1.54 -1.20 -16.73
C LYS A 225 -0.38 -1.85 -15.96
N ARG A 226 -0.21 -1.52 -14.69
CA ARG A 226 0.93 -1.99 -13.88
C ARG A 226 0.70 -3.35 -13.20
N TYR A 227 -0.53 -3.62 -12.78
CA TYR A 227 -0.86 -4.77 -11.94
C TYR A 227 -1.92 -5.69 -12.54
N ASN A 228 -2.36 -5.47 -13.78
CA ASN A 228 -3.33 -6.30 -14.47
C ASN A 228 -4.67 -6.49 -13.74
N TYR A 229 -5.02 -5.55 -12.86
CA TYR A 229 -6.33 -5.46 -12.23
C TYR A 229 -6.66 -4.00 -11.93
N ARG A 230 -7.95 -3.67 -11.93
CA ARG A 230 -8.42 -2.29 -11.77
C ARG A 230 -9.03 -2.06 -10.38
N PRO A 231 -8.54 -1.06 -9.61
CA PRO A 231 -9.17 -0.70 -8.34
C PRO A 231 -10.53 -0.05 -8.58
N VAL A 232 -11.44 -0.21 -7.61
CA VAL A 232 -12.83 0.26 -7.69
C VAL A 232 -13.16 1.34 -6.65
N LEU A 233 -12.30 1.49 -5.64
CA LEU A 233 -12.47 2.45 -4.54
C LEU A 233 -11.10 2.99 -4.10
N LEU A 234 -11.02 4.30 -3.87
CA LEU A 234 -9.91 4.90 -3.14
C LEU A 234 -10.29 5.10 -1.68
N GLU A 235 -9.30 5.04 -0.80
CA GLU A 235 -9.42 5.44 0.60
C GLU A 235 -8.28 6.37 1.03
N THR A 236 -8.50 7.15 2.08
CA THR A 236 -7.46 7.96 2.74
C THR A 236 -7.84 8.20 4.20
N PHE A 237 -6.84 8.56 5.00
CA PHE A 237 -7.00 8.84 6.43
C PHE A 237 -6.45 10.22 6.77
N VAL A 238 -7.33 11.11 7.19
CA VAL A 238 -6.99 12.51 7.50
C VAL A 238 -6.93 12.69 9.01
N ASP A 239 -5.78 13.06 9.53
CA ASP A 239 -5.59 13.39 10.95
C ASP A 239 -6.49 14.57 11.35
N ARG A 240 -7.40 14.34 12.28
CA ARG A 240 -8.45 15.30 12.67
C ARG A 240 -7.92 16.50 13.43
N GLU A 241 -6.81 16.33 14.14
CA GLU A 241 -6.21 17.39 14.95
C GLU A 241 -5.39 18.34 14.07
N ARG A 242 -4.89 17.83 12.94
CA ARG A 242 -4.06 18.61 12.00
C ARG A 242 -4.82 19.18 10.82
N PHE A 243 -5.83 18.48 10.33
CA PHE A 243 -6.48 18.82 9.06
C PHE A 243 -8.00 18.61 9.10
N SER A 244 -8.73 19.55 8.50
CA SER A 244 -10.19 19.48 8.35
C SER A 244 -10.67 18.62 7.17
N GLY A 245 -9.75 18.11 6.34
CA GLY A 245 -10.08 17.29 5.16
C GLY A 245 -10.88 18.02 4.07
N THR A 246 -10.88 19.36 4.06
CA THR A 246 -11.69 20.16 3.12
C THR A 246 -11.37 19.85 1.66
N CYS A 247 -10.10 19.62 1.30
CA CYS A 247 -9.71 19.31 -0.08
C CYS A 247 -10.31 18.00 -0.59
N TYR A 248 -10.43 16.99 0.27
CA TYR A 248 -11.06 15.72 -0.08
C TYR A 248 -12.56 15.89 -0.32
N ARG A 249 -13.26 16.62 0.56
CA ARG A 249 -14.68 16.96 0.37
C ARG A 249 -14.90 17.74 -0.93
N ALA A 250 -14.08 18.76 -1.20
CA ALA A 250 -14.14 19.56 -2.41
C ALA A 250 -13.81 18.75 -3.69
N ALA A 251 -13.10 17.63 -3.56
CA ALA A 251 -12.85 16.68 -4.64
C ALA A 251 -13.89 15.55 -4.71
N ASN A 252 -15.06 15.70 -4.07
CA ASN A 252 -16.16 14.72 -4.02
C ASN A 252 -15.83 13.39 -3.31
N TRP A 253 -14.86 13.39 -2.38
CA TRP A 253 -14.66 12.23 -1.50
C TRP A 253 -15.73 12.20 -0.42
N ILE A 254 -16.21 11.00 -0.12
CA ILE A 254 -17.25 10.72 0.86
C ILE A 254 -16.58 10.44 2.21
N ARG A 255 -16.93 11.21 3.25
CA ARG A 255 -16.52 10.88 4.62
C ARG A 255 -17.42 9.75 5.14
N VAL A 256 -16.84 8.60 5.44
CA VAL A 256 -17.59 7.40 5.88
C VAL A 256 -17.49 7.15 7.37
N GLY A 257 -16.60 7.85 8.08
CA GLY A 257 -16.47 7.71 9.53
C GLY A 257 -15.11 8.15 10.06
N GLN A 258 -14.62 7.44 11.07
CA GLN A 258 -13.33 7.69 11.72
C GLN A 258 -12.64 6.42 12.21
N THR A 259 -11.31 6.44 12.24
CA THR A 259 -10.53 5.38 12.89
C THR A 259 -10.69 5.47 14.41
N GLN A 260 -10.41 4.40 15.16
CA GLN A 260 -10.44 4.47 16.62
C GLN A 260 -9.13 4.95 17.26
N GLY A 261 -8.12 5.36 16.49
CA GLY A 261 -6.79 5.68 17.04
C GLY A 261 -5.94 4.44 17.33
N ARG A 262 -6.28 3.31 16.71
CA ARG A 262 -5.55 2.04 16.88
C ARG A 262 -4.40 1.92 15.89
N GLY A 263 -3.23 1.58 16.40
CA GLY A 263 -2.11 1.14 15.57
C GLY A 263 -2.32 -0.24 14.97
N LYS A 264 -1.61 -0.54 13.87
CA LYS A 264 -1.63 -1.88 13.23
C LYS A 264 -1.26 -3.01 14.20
N MET A 265 -0.43 -2.70 15.19
CA MET A 265 0.10 -3.66 16.18
C MET A 265 -0.55 -3.50 17.57
N ASP A 266 -1.59 -2.68 17.69
CA ASP A 266 -2.29 -2.44 18.96
C ASP A 266 -3.08 -3.69 19.37
N ARG A 267 -2.38 -4.63 20.02
CA ARG A 267 -2.93 -5.87 20.56
C ARG A 267 -3.65 -5.64 21.89
N TYR A 268 -3.25 -4.61 22.63
CA TYR A 268 -3.71 -4.31 23.98
C TYR A 268 -4.87 -3.30 24.03
N LYS A 269 -5.32 -2.80 22.87
CA LYS A 269 -6.40 -1.80 22.74
C LYS A 269 -6.05 -0.51 23.50
N GLU A 270 -4.84 -0.01 23.29
CA GLU A 270 -4.33 1.20 23.95
C GLU A 270 -4.83 2.49 23.27
N PHE A 271 -5.26 2.42 22.00
CA PHE A 271 -5.78 3.56 21.24
C PHE A 271 -4.85 4.80 21.22
N SER A 272 -3.54 4.57 21.23
CA SER A 272 -2.51 5.61 21.42
C SER A 272 -2.20 6.46 20.18
N LEU A 273 -2.86 6.23 19.03
CA LEU A 273 -2.64 7.01 17.81
C LEU A 273 -3.75 8.05 17.58
N PRO A 274 -3.46 9.14 16.85
CA PRO A 274 -4.46 10.13 16.51
C PRO A 274 -5.66 9.52 15.76
N VAL A 275 -6.85 9.99 16.10
CA VAL A 275 -8.09 9.65 15.42
C VAL A 275 -8.11 10.34 14.05
N LYS A 276 -8.32 9.56 12.99
CA LYS A 276 -8.36 10.05 11.61
C LYS A 276 -9.78 9.97 11.05
N HIS A 277 -10.19 10.99 10.30
CA HIS A 277 -11.34 10.89 9.41
C HIS A 277 -11.04 9.91 8.28
N ILE A 278 -12.02 9.06 7.96
CA ILE A 278 -11.96 8.12 6.86
C ILE A 278 -12.73 8.73 5.69
N PHE A 279 -12.02 8.93 4.57
CA PHE A 279 -12.62 9.36 3.31
C PHE A 279 -12.45 8.27 2.27
N VAL A 280 -13.47 8.08 1.43
CA VAL A 280 -13.44 7.16 0.29
C VAL A 280 -13.87 7.87 -0.99
N TYR A 281 -13.40 7.38 -2.13
CA TYR A 281 -13.80 7.89 -3.44
C TYR A 281 -14.08 6.72 -4.39
N PRO A 282 -15.35 6.50 -4.79
CA PRO A 282 -15.70 5.47 -5.78
C PRO A 282 -15.07 5.75 -7.15
N LEU A 283 -14.28 4.80 -7.65
CA LEU A 283 -13.75 4.83 -9.02
C LEU A 283 -14.73 4.20 -10.03
N ARG A 284 -15.68 3.41 -9.55
CA ARG A 284 -16.72 2.75 -10.33
C ARG A 284 -18.07 2.92 -9.63
N ARG A 285 -19.14 3.16 -10.40
CA ARG A 285 -20.50 3.32 -9.84
C ARG A 285 -20.98 2.06 -9.09
N ASN A 286 -20.60 0.87 -9.58
CA ASN A 286 -21.00 -0.42 -9.01
C ASN A 286 -19.97 -1.00 -8.02
N PHE A 287 -19.16 -0.17 -7.36
CA PHE A 287 -18.09 -0.62 -6.47
C PHE A 287 -18.57 -1.54 -5.33
N HIS A 288 -19.75 -1.30 -4.74
CA HIS A 288 -20.33 -2.20 -3.72
C HIS A 288 -20.47 -3.63 -4.25
N ARG A 289 -21.08 -3.80 -5.44
CA ARG A 289 -21.26 -5.12 -6.05
C ARG A 289 -19.92 -5.80 -6.33
N LEU A 290 -18.92 -5.06 -6.81
CA LEU A 290 -17.60 -5.59 -7.11
C LEU A 290 -16.83 -5.99 -5.84
N LEU A 291 -16.93 -5.21 -4.77
CA LEU A 291 -16.27 -5.52 -3.49
C LEU A 291 -16.97 -6.64 -2.71
N CYS A 292 -18.27 -6.81 -2.89
CA CYS A 292 -19.05 -7.89 -2.26
C CYS A 292 -19.16 -9.16 -3.13
N ALA A 293 -18.53 -9.20 -4.31
CA ALA A 293 -18.53 -10.41 -5.14
C ALA A 293 -17.80 -11.55 -4.41
N PRO A 294 -18.28 -12.81 -4.51
CA PRO A 294 -17.49 -13.95 -4.06
C PRO A 294 -16.18 -14.03 -4.85
N THR A 295 -15.08 -14.35 -4.15
CA THR A 295 -13.75 -14.61 -4.75
C THR A 295 -13.49 -16.07 -4.95
#